data_AF-A0A977L394-F1
#
_entry.id   AF-A0A977L394-F1
#
_cell.length_a   1.000
_cell.length_b   1.000
_cell.length_c   1.000
_cell.angle_alpha   90.00
_cell.angle_beta   90.00
_cell.angle_gamma   90.00
#
_symmetry.space_group_name_H-M   'P 1'
#
loop_
_entity.id
_entity.type
_entity.pdbx_description
1 polymer ?
#
loop_
_entity_poly.entity_id
_entity_poly.type
_entity_poly.pdbx_seq_one_letter_code
_entity_poly.pdbx_strand_id
1 'polypeptide(L)'
;MVVITILTILVLISFPLVMSQIGKARESEAKMNLSAIGLAQQEYFFEKGSFSNQMSNLATSVNNGYYSYPNPTLLSSTVVKHQAVPFEPQNKNIRHYSMGVYFNSDQSYSVKLCQSANPSLDTEVGDTASSGCISGILLD
;
A
#
# COMPACT_ATOMS: atom_id res chain seq x y z
N MET A 1 8.93 35.00 31.51
CA MET A 1 7.51 34.76 31.17
C MET A 1 7.24 34.87 29.68
N VAL A 2 7.81 35.86 28.97
CA VAL A 2 7.64 36.06 27.51
C VAL A 2 8.05 34.86 26.65
N VAL A 3 9.12 34.15 27.01
CA VAL A 3 9.59 32.98 26.23
C VAL A 3 8.55 31.86 26.22
N ILE A 4 7.93 31.59 27.37
CA ILE A 4 6.93 30.52 27.52
C ILE A 4 5.67 30.88 26.72
N THR A 5 5.23 32.13 26.78
CA THR A 5 4.06 32.59 26.01
C THR A 5 4.29 32.54 24.51
N ILE A 6 5.51 32.75 24.02
CA ILE A 6 5.80 32.66 22.59
C ILE A 6 5.80 31.19 22.15
N LEU A 7 6.40 30.29 22.95
CA LEU A 7 6.44 28.85 22.63
C LEU A 7 5.05 28.22 22.56
N THR A 8 4.13 28.60 23.45
CA THR A 8 2.76 28.05 23.44
C THR A 8 2.00 28.44 22.17
N ILE A 9 2.16 29.67 21.67
CA ILE A 9 1.50 30.15 20.46
C ILE A 9 2.05 29.45 19.22
N LEU A 10 3.37 29.25 19.13
CA LEU A 10 4.00 28.54 18.01
C LEU A 10 3.53 27.08 17.92
N VAL A 11 3.40 26.40 19.06
CA VAL A 11 2.91 25.02 19.11
C VAL A 11 1.44 24.94 18.69
N LEU A 12 0.58 25.87 19.16
CA LEU A 12 -0.84 25.88 18.78
C LEU A 12 -1.05 25.98 17.27
N ILE A 13 -0.25 26.78 16.56
CA ILE A 13 -0.40 27.00 15.11
C ILE A 13 0.15 25.83 14.29
N SER A 14 1.25 25.21 14.75
CA SER A 14 1.94 24.14 14.03
C SER A 14 1.33 22.75 14.23
N PHE A 15 0.68 22.50 15.38
CA PHE A 15 0.11 21.20 15.73
C PHE A 15 -0.88 20.61 14.70
N PRO A 16 -1.89 21.35 14.19
CA PRO A 16 -2.84 20.77 13.24
C PRO A 16 -2.17 20.37 11.92
N LEU A 17 -1.16 21.13 11.50
CA LEU A 17 -0.42 20.89 10.26
C LEU A 17 0.44 19.62 10.37
N VAL A 18 1.09 19.39 11.51
CA VAL A 18 1.91 18.20 11.74
C VAL A 18 1.06 16.93 11.74
N MET A 19 -0.14 16.96 12.33
CA MET A 19 -1.01 15.76 12.37
C MET A 19 -1.50 15.34 10.99
N SER A 20 -1.86 16.30 10.12
CA SER A 20 -2.24 16.01 8.73
C SER A 20 -1.06 15.46 7.93
N GLN A 21 0.16 15.95 8.18
CA GLN A 21 1.37 15.46 7.52
C GLN A 21 1.73 14.04 7.93
N ILE A 22 1.57 13.68 9.21
CA ILE A 22 1.80 12.30 9.69
C ILE A 22 0.87 11.31 9.00
N GLY A 23 -0.40 11.66 8.80
CA GLY A 23 -1.35 10.80 8.08
C GLY A 23 -0.91 10.53 6.64
N LYS A 24 -0.50 11.58 5.91
CA LYS A 24 0.02 11.46 4.54
C LYS A 24 1.33 10.67 4.47
N ALA A 25 2.21 10.84 5.45
CA ALA A 25 3.47 10.10 5.53
C ALA A 25 3.22 8.59 5.68
N ARG A 26 2.26 8.19 6.51
CA ARG A 26 1.85 6.78 6.68
C ARG A 26 1.25 6.19 5.40
N GLU A 27 0.38 6.94 4.72
CA GLU A 27 -0.16 6.50 3.42
C GLU A 27 0.97 6.37 2.38
N SER A 28 1.95 7.29 2.36
CA SER A 28 3.10 7.22 1.45
C SER A 28 4.01 6.03 1.75
N GLU A 29 4.22 5.71 3.02
CA GLU A 29 4.98 4.53 3.45
C GLU A 29 4.30 3.24 2.95
N ALA A 30 2.98 3.14 3.10
CA ALA A 30 2.22 1.99 2.63
C ALA A 30 2.37 1.78 1.11
N LYS A 31 2.26 2.87 0.35
CA LYS A 31 2.44 2.86 -1.11
C LYS A 31 3.86 2.45 -1.50
N MET A 32 4.88 3.02 -0.86
CA MET A 32 6.27 2.70 -1.14
C MET A 32 6.59 1.23 -0.87
N ASN A 33 6.11 0.70 0.26
CA ASN A 33 6.27 -0.72 0.59
C ASN A 33 5.55 -1.64 -0.40
N LEU A 34 4.31 -1.29 -0.81
CA LEU A 34 3.60 -2.05 -1.84
C LEU A 34 4.35 -2.02 -3.18
N SER A 35 4.82 -0.86 -3.62
CA SER A 35 5.62 -0.75 -4.85
C SER A 35 6.90 -1.60 -4.78
N ALA A 36 7.60 -1.60 -3.65
CA ALA A 36 8.78 -2.44 -3.44
C ALA A 36 8.45 -3.93 -3.53
N ILE A 37 7.33 -4.37 -2.95
CA ILE A 37 6.84 -5.74 -3.09
C ILE A 37 6.50 -6.05 -4.57
N GLY A 38 5.90 -5.11 -5.28
CA GLY A 38 5.50 -5.29 -6.68
C GLY A 38 6.70 -5.46 -7.61
N LEU A 39 7.77 -4.70 -7.37
CA LEU A 39 9.05 -4.87 -8.05
C LEU A 39 9.70 -6.23 -7.71
N ALA A 40 9.73 -6.61 -6.43
CA ALA A 40 10.27 -7.91 -6.02
C ALA A 40 9.50 -9.08 -6.66
N GLN A 41 8.19 -8.95 -6.86
CA GLN A 41 7.40 -9.96 -7.58
C GLN A 41 7.75 -10.03 -9.05
N GLN A 42 8.03 -8.89 -9.70
CA GLN A 42 8.45 -8.87 -11.10
C GLN A 42 9.83 -9.52 -11.26
N GLU A 43 10.77 -9.23 -10.36
CA GLU A 43 12.08 -9.89 -10.30
C GLU A 43 11.93 -11.41 -10.12
N TYR A 44 11.13 -11.84 -9.15
CA TYR A 44 10.88 -13.26 -8.90
C TYR A 44 10.24 -13.94 -10.13
N PHE A 45 9.29 -13.28 -10.78
CA PHE A 45 8.68 -13.77 -12.02
C PHE A 45 9.72 -13.89 -13.14
N PHE A 46 10.64 -12.93 -13.26
CA PHE A 46 11.70 -12.98 -14.27
C PHE A 46 12.66 -14.15 -14.04
N GLU A 47 12.96 -14.49 -12.78
CA GLU A 47 13.85 -15.60 -12.45
C GLU A 47 13.20 -16.98 -12.54
N LYS A 48 11.91 -17.10 -12.16
CA LYS A 48 11.22 -18.39 -11.98
C LYS A 48 10.12 -18.65 -13.00
N GLY A 49 9.71 -17.65 -13.78
CA GLY A 49 8.60 -17.74 -14.74
C GLY A 49 7.20 -17.76 -14.09
N SER A 50 7.10 -17.48 -12.80
CA SER A 50 5.83 -17.46 -12.06
C SER A 50 5.93 -16.53 -10.85
N PHE A 51 4.83 -15.90 -10.44
CA PHE A 51 4.80 -15.09 -9.21
C PHE A 51 4.91 -15.94 -7.94
N SER A 52 5.39 -15.33 -6.85
CA SER A 52 5.47 -15.99 -5.54
C SER A 52 4.15 -15.87 -4.78
N ASN A 53 3.76 -16.94 -4.08
CA ASN A 53 2.64 -16.99 -3.13
C ASN A 53 3.08 -16.78 -1.67
N GLN A 54 4.37 -16.58 -1.42
CA GLN A 54 4.92 -16.34 -0.08
C GLN A 54 5.76 -15.08 -0.07
N MET A 55 5.56 -14.22 0.94
CA MET A 55 6.38 -13.03 1.14
C MET A 55 7.85 -13.39 1.42
N SER A 56 8.11 -14.55 2.03
CA SER A 56 9.46 -15.03 2.36
C SER A 56 10.35 -15.32 1.16
N ASN A 57 9.78 -15.58 -0.02
CA ASN A 57 10.54 -15.89 -1.23
C ASN A 57 10.93 -14.61 -1.98
N LEU A 58 10.37 -13.47 -1.60
CA LEU A 58 10.67 -12.18 -2.20
C LEU A 58 11.85 -11.56 -1.46
N ALA A 59 12.82 -11.02 -2.21
CA ALA A 59 13.98 -10.33 -1.66
C ALA A 59 13.63 -8.92 -1.15
N THR A 60 12.54 -8.78 -0.39
CA THR A 60 12.05 -7.49 0.11
C THR A 60 11.80 -7.55 1.62
N SER A 61 12.25 -6.51 2.32
CA SER A 61 11.96 -6.32 3.75
C SER A 61 10.99 -5.16 3.90
N VAL A 62 9.75 -5.46 4.29
CA VAL A 62 8.74 -4.44 4.61
C VAL A 62 8.62 -4.27 6.12
N ASN A 63 8.44 -3.01 6.55
CA ASN A 63 8.26 -2.68 7.95
C ASN A 63 6.77 -2.74 8.32
N ASN A 64 6.42 -3.60 9.30
CA ASN A 64 5.04 -3.75 9.78
C ASN A 64 4.70 -2.75 10.91
N GLY A 65 4.89 -1.46 10.66
CA GLY A 65 4.61 -0.41 11.66
C GLY A 65 3.11 -0.09 11.76
N TYR A 66 2.53 0.39 10.67
CA TYR A 66 1.12 0.82 10.60
C TYR A 66 0.26 -0.07 9.71
N TYR A 67 0.90 -0.93 8.92
CA TYR A 67 0.29 -1.81 7.95
C TYR A 67 0.81 -3.23 8.13
N SER A 68 -0.09 -4.19 7.94
CA SER A 68 0.21 -5.60 7.80
C SER A 68 0.22 -5.96 6.33
N TYR A 69 1.25 -6.69 5.90
CA TYR A 69 1.39 -7.19 4.54
C TYR A 69 1.20 -8.71 4.56
N PRO A 70 -0.04 -9.22 4.38
CA PRO A 70 -0.28 -10.65 4.30
C PRO A 70 0.43 -11.26 3.08
N ASN A 71 0.53 -12.58 3.09
CA ASN A 71 1.04 -13.33 1.95
C ASN A 71 0.23 -13.01 0.67
N PRO A 72 0.89 -12.97 -0.50
CA PRO A 72 0.22 -12.68 -1.75
C PRO A 72 -0.87 -13.69 -2.09
N THR A 73 -1.97 -13.19 -2.65
CA THR A 73 -3.00 -14.03 -3.26
C THR A 73 -2.62 -14.26 -4.72
N LEU A 74 -2.25 -15.49 -5.05
CA LEU A 74 -2.02 -15.92 -6.43
C LEU A 74 -3.35 -16.34 -7.06
N LEU A 75 -3.74 -15.70 -8.16
CA LEU A 75 -4.91 -16.15 -8.94
C LEU A 75 -4.50 -17.03 -10.12
N SER A 76 -3.37 -16.71 -10.73
CA SER A 76 -2.78 -17.47 -11.82
C SER A 76 -1.26 -17.31 -11.80
N SER A 77 -0.55 -18.03 -12.68
CA SER A 77 0.90 -17.83 -12.84
C SER A 77 1.27 -16.41 -13.28
N THR A 78 0.33 -15.67 -13.90
CA THR A 78 0.51 -14.34 -14.48
C THR A 78 -0.17 -13.22 -13.70
N VAL A 79 -0.82 -13.51 -12.57
CA VAL A 79 -1.53 -12.52 -11.76
C VAL A 79 -1.29 -12.76 -10.27
N VAL A 80 -0.75 -11.75 -9.60
CA VAL A 80 -0.55 -11.75 -8.15
C VAL A 80 -1.13 -10.48 -7.51
N LYS A 81 -1.75 -10.66 -6.35
CA LYS A 81 -2.32 -9.56 -5.57
C LYS A 81 -1.62 -9.45 -4.22
N HIS A 82 -1.42 -8.21 -3.81
CA HIS A 82 -0.89 -7.81 -2.52
C HIS A 82 -1.84 -6.85 -1.84
N GLN A 83 -1.82 -6.86 -0.52
CA GLN A 83 -2.64 -6.00 0.30
C GLN A 83 -1.77 -5.36 1.37
N ALA A 84 -2.12 -4.13 1.73
CA ALA A 84 -1.62 -3.44 2.91
C ALA A 84 -2.84 -3.17 3.80
N VAL A 85 -2.99 -4.04 4.79
CA VAL A 85 -4.10 -4.00 5.75
C VAL A 85 -3.69 -3.10 6.92
N PRO A 86 -4.39 -1.99 7.18
CA PRO A 86 -4.05 -1.09 8.28
C PRO A 86 -4.26 -1.75 9.65
N PHE A 87 -3.36 -1.49 10.59
CA PHE A 87 -3.60 -1.82 12.00
C PHE A 87 -4.49 -0.76 12.66
N GLU A 88 -5.64 -1.18 13.21
CA GLU A 88 -6.65 -0.30 13.84
C GLU A 88 -7.11 0.87 12.94
N PRO A 89 -7.80 0.58 11.81
CA PRO A 89 -8.20 1.60 10.84
C PRO A 89 -9.02 2.76 11.42
N GLN A 90 -9.84 2.49 12.45
CA GLN A 90 -10.74 3.47 13.08
C GLN A 90 -9.99 4.55 13.88
N ASN A 91 -8.93 4.17 14.59
CA ASN A 91 -8.24 5.06 15.52
C ASN A 91 -7.22 5.95 14.82
N LYS A 92 -6.68 5.50 13.68
CA LYS A 92 -5.56 6.16 12.99
C LYS A 92 -5.95 6.80 11.66
N ASN A 93 -7.22 6.69 11.24
CA ASN A 93 -7.74 7.21 9.97
C ASN A 93 -6.84 6.86 8.77
N ILE A 94 -6.40 5.60 8.73
CA ILE A 94 -5.52 5.05 7.70
C ILE A 94 -6.34 4.13 6.80
N ARG A 95 -6.13 4.22 5.49
CA ARG A 95 -6.91 3.50 4.48
C ARG A 95 -6.27 2.18 4.10
N HIS A 96 -7.09 1.24 3.67
CA HIS A 96 -6.64 -0.01 3.09
C HIS A 96 -6.11 0.25 1.68
N TYR A 97 -5.00 -0.40 1.35
CA TYR A 97 -4.44 -0.39 0.00
C TYR A 97 -4.29 -1.80 -0.52
N SER A 98 -4.51 -1.97 -1.81
CA SER A 98 -4.22 -3.23 -2.49
C SER A 98 -3.52 -2.96 -3.80
N MET A 99 -2.67 -3.89 -4.21
CA MET A 99 -1.90 -3.80 -5.43
C MET A 99 -2.00 -5.11 -6.21
N GLY A 100 -2.19 -5.01 -7.51
CA GLY A 100 -2.18 -6.14 -8.43
C GLY A 100 -1.03 -5.98 -9.41
N VAL A 101 -0.25 -7.05 -9.59
CA VAL A 101 0.76 -7.14 -10.65
C VAL A 101 0.27 -8.17 -11.66
N TYR A 102 0.18 -7.74 -12.91
CA TYR A 102 -0.33 -8.53 -14.03
C TYR A 102 0.76 -8.65 -15.09
N PHE A 103 0.98 -9.87 -15.57
CA PHE A 103 1.82 -10.13 -16.74
C PHE A 103 0.92 -10.35 -17.96
N ASN A 104 0.97 -9.43 -18.91
CA ASN A 104 0.12 -9.45 -20.11
C ASN A 104 0.72 -10.37 -21.18
N SER A 105 -0.11 -10.77 -22.16
CA SER A 105 0.32 -11.55 -23.33
C SER A 105 1.40 -10.86 -24.17
N ASP A 106 1.48 -9.53 -24.10
CA ASP A 106 2.46 -8.71 -24.81
C ASP A 106 3.83 -8.66 -24.10
N GLN A 107 4.06 -9.54 -23.10
CA GLN A 107 5.28 -9.60 -22.29
C GLN A 107 5.54 -8.33 -21.47
N SER A 108 4.50 -7.53 -21.23
CA SER A 108 4.54 -6.32 -20.41
C SER A 108 3.96 -6.56 -19.02
N TYR A 109 4.50 -5.85 -18.02
CA TYR A 109 3.92 -5.80 -16.69
C TYR A 109 2.94 -4.63 -16.57
N SER A 110 1.78 -4.88 -16.00
CA SER A 110 0.86 -3.84 -15.54
C SER A 110 0.75 -3.92 -14.02
N VAL A 111 0.95 -2.79 -13.35
CA VAL A 111 0.76 -2.68 -11.91
C VAL A 111 -0.40 -1.75 -11.68
N LYS A 112 -1.33 -2.16 -10.82
CA LYS A 112 -2.45 -1.32 -10.38
C LYS A 112 -2.44 -1.20 -8.88
N LEU A 113 -2.71 0.01 -8.40
CA LEU A 113 -2.84 0.29 -6.98
C LEU A 113 -4.26 0.78 -6.70
N CYS A 114 -4.91 0.19 -5.71
CA CYS A 114 -6.25 0.52 -5.28
C CYS A 114 -6.23 1.05 -3.85
N GLN A 115 -7.08 2.04 -3.60
CA GLN A 115 -7.28 2.66 -2.30
C GLN A 115 -8.74 2.49 -1.86
N SER A 116 -8.96 2.19 -0.58
CA SER A 116 -10.32 2.11 -0.05
C SER A 116 -10.97 3.49 0.03
N ALA A 117 -12.27 3.55 -0.24
CA ALA A 117 -13.04 4.79 -0.15
C ALA A 117 -13.09 5.34 1.30
N ASN A 118 -13.12 4.44 2.27
CA ASN A 118 -13.12 4.75 3.71
C ASN A 118 -12.07 3.90 4.44
N PRO A 119 -11.50 4.40 5.55
CA PRO A 119 -10.54 3.64 6.35
C PRO A 119 -11.10 2.29 6.88
N SER A 120 -12.42 2.19 7.04
CA SER A 120 -13.14 1.02 7.55
C SER A 120 -13.44 -0.06 6.50
N LEU A 121 -13.19 0.21 5.23
CA LEU A 121 -13.54 -0.70 4.14
C LEU A 121 -12.28 -1.32 3.57
N ASP A 122 -12.32 -2.63 3.38
CA ASP A 122 -11.30 -3.34 2.63
C ASP A 122 -11.44 -3.01 1.15
N THR A 123 -10.32 -3.02 0.43
CA THR A 123 -10.28 -2.85 -1.02
C THR A 123 -9.41 -3.90 -1.66
N GLU A 124 -9.81 -4.38 -2.83
CA GLU A 124 -9.05 -5.35 -3.59
C GLU A 124 -8.86 -4.87 -5.02
N VAL A 125 -7.73 -5.21 -5.63
CA VAL A 125 -7.55 -5.02 -7.07
C VAL A 125 -8.26 -6.17 -7.78
N GLY A 126 -8.90 -5.89 -8.92
CA GLY A 126 -9.62 -6.93 -9.66
C GLY A 126 -8.72 -8.03 -10.22
N ASP A 127 -9.34 -9.07 -10.76
CA ASP A 127 -8.64 -10.31 -11.16
C ASP A 127 -7.85 -10.18 -12.48
N THR A 128 -8.07 -9.11 -13.24
CA THR A 128 -7.44 -8.88 -14.54
C THR A 128 -6.89 -7.45 -14.68
N ALA A 129 -5.92 -7.26 -15.58
CA ALA A 129 -5.38 -5.94 -15.91
C ALA A 129 -6.44 -4.96 -16.47
N SER A 130 -7.60 -5.44 -16.93
CA SER A 130 -8.72 -4.59 -17.36
C SER A 130 -9.71 -4.30 -16.23
N SER A 131 -9.81 -5.16 -15.23
CA SER A 131 -10.66 -4.92 -14.07
C SER A 131 -10.11 -3.78 -13.19
N GLY A 132 -11.03 -2.97 -12.66
CA GLY A 132 -10.72 -1.87 -11.75
C GLY A 132 -10.55 -2.34 -10.31
N CYS A 133 -10.71 -1.42 -9.37
CA CYS A 133 -10.70 -1.72 -7.94
C CYS A 133 -12.08 -2.20 -7.46
N ILE A 134 -12.08 -3.22 -6.61
CA ILE A 134 -13.25 -3.69 -5.87
C ILE A 134 -13.33 -2.85 -4.59
N SER A 135 -14.46 -2.18 -4.39
CA SER A 135 -14.73 -1.34 -3.19
C SER A 135 -13.70 -0.24 -2.93
N GLY A 136 -13.11 0.31 -4.00
CA GLY A 136 -12.08 1.33 -3.90
C GLY A 136 -11.91 2.16 -5.17
N ILE A 137 -10.97 3.08 -5.12
CA ILE A 137 -10.59 3.97 -6.22
C ILE A 137 -9.22 3.52 -6.74
N LEU A 138 -9.08 3.50 -8.07
CA LEU A 138 -7.80 3.24 -8.74
C LEU A 138 -6.91 4.46 -8.62
N LEU A 139 -5.67 4.23 -8.21
CA LEU A 139 -4.60 5.21 -8.20
C LEU A 139 -3.73 4.94 -9.44
N ASP A 140 -3.77 5.87 -10.39
CA ASP A 140 -2.83 5.94 -11.53
C ASP A 140 -1.46 6.50 -11.08
#